data_AF-A0A8H6IAI1-F1
#
_entry.id   AF-A0A8H6IAI1-F1
#
_cell.length_a   1.000
_cell.length_b   1.000
_cell.length_c   1.000
_cell.angle_alpha   90.00
_cell.angle_beta   90.00
_cell.angle_gamma   90.00
#
_symmetry.space_group_name_H-M   'P 1'
#
loop_
_entity.id
_entity.type
_entity.pdbx_description
1 polymer ?
#
loop_
_entity_poly.entity_id
_entity_poly.type
_entity_poly.pdbx_seq_one_letter_code
_entity_poly.pdbx_strand_id
1 'polypeptide(L)'
;MRQSLSDTPSSSSQTTHRPHKRRWTREQLLKNLEVLNSVDAPLPPTLPPSPPASRAASPAPGYKRKSDSSSDPEPIAPSTKRPRTSSMPDRRPLTANQQHPHHPHQPPHSHQPPNAQSASSSQPASASKPPPASASRTEPEEGEVREESSASAQAPSIPAPAKANLDVPIRRPKRGRQGLRHFDVLHDTYHAQGRMLKYSGDARFWSTYPPTHREYRPLADPPSPNSSYHKYGGLIARLELVDALISFAYSIWSKEYPRRQCIKETWSTIEAFLGWCKKKWQAEEGIDDAEKAFVGLIWMIEAFIHGRKLMYAVTGHLDNDMNVVTKNLRGNIAKAADAAESISGGLSGVLHPHSSGTPIMLPSPASIAPANSANSTPTYKDTRTTNGASNSRDPPSTTQQPARPSRPQTGPSPVPTALLPPHYANSTTPVPAHVMDAMAEVREPIGPVLAQDLHDFVSGYYASSWCMSTSQATLNLPIMMRCFPVTFNRMMHTTLTPLEEYEPDIEDEEGELHWPGQLITGEGLGWVCLMGKAMVKEFGKAYGYKGLDGVVPKPKPEGSAGESSHRPPPSSLPSNRSSFGPSNAHHMSNSSHGHR
;
A
#
# COMPACT_ATOMS: atom_id res chain seq x y z
N MET A 1 -39.43 -58.09 12.80
CA MET A 1 -39.30 -56.85 13.59
C MET A 1 -37.87 -56.32 13.50
N ARG A 2 -37.59 -55.41 12.57
CA ARG A 2 -36.42 -54.52 12.59
C ARG A 2 -36.88 -53.21 11.96
N GLN A 3 -36.77 -52.13 12.73
CA GLN A 3 -37.29 -50.80 12.42
C GLN A 3 -36.31 -50.04 11.51
N SER A 4 -36.90 -49.31 10.57
CA SER A 4 -36.27 -48.31 9.72
C SER A 4 -36.26 -46.94 10.40
N LEU A 5 -35.12 -46.26 10.40
CA LEU A 5 -34.90 -44.85 10.73
C LEU A 5 -33.72 -44.40 9.85
N SER A 6 -33.63 -43.22 9.24
CA SER A 6 -34.50 -42.06 9.05
C SER A 6 -33.74 -41.11 8.13
N ASP A 7 -34.48 -40.33 7.35
CA ASP A 7 -34.02 -39.43 6.29
C ASP A 7 -33.10 -38.28 6.74
N THR A 8 -32.07 -38.00 5.94
CA THR A 8 -31.25 -36.77 5.98
C THR A 8 -31.86 -35.69 5.07
N PRO A 9 -32.15 -34.47 5.56
CA PRO A 9 -32.59 -33.39 4.69
C PRO A 9 -31.39 -32.70 4.01
N SER A 10 -31.52 -32.49 2.71
CA SER A 10 -30.58 -31.76 1.85
C SER A 10 -30.53 -30.28 2.22
N SER A 11 -29.33 -29.78 2.50
CA SER A 11 -29.07 -28.37 2.81
C SER A 11 -29.07 -27.56 1.52
N SER A 12 -30.10 -26.75 1.31
CA SER A 12 -30.22 -25.79 0.21
C SER A 12 -29.29 -24.60 0.46
N SER A 13 -28.30 -24.43 -0.41
CA SER A 13 -27.43 -23.26 -0.47
C SER A 13 -28.22 -22.00 -0.81
N GLN A 14 -28.45 -21.14 0.20
CA GLN A 14 -29.01 -19.79 0.02
C GLN A 14 -27.92 -18.84 -0.48
N THR A 15 -28.08 -18.37 -1.71
CA THR A 15 -27.32 -17.25 -2.26
C THR A 15 -27.76 -15.96 -1.56
N THR A 16 -26.86 -15.36 -0.79
CA THR A 16 -27.05 -14.05 -0.16
C THR A 16 -27.05 -12.94 -1.22
N HIS A 17 -28.23 -12.64 -1.75
CA HIS A 17 -28.43 -11.44 -2.56
C HIS A 17 -28.14 -10.20 -1.70
N ARG A 18 -27.08 -9.47 -2.05
CA ARG A 18 -26.80 -8.16 -1.47
C ARG A 18 -28.03 -7.27 -1.69
N PRO A 19 -28.60 -6.62 -0.65
CA PRO A 19 -29.74 -5.75 -0.82
C PRO A 19 -29.33 -4.58 -1.70
N HIS A 20 -29.91 -4.48 -2.90
CA HIS A 20 -29.83 -3.29 -3.73
C HIS A 20 -30.22 -2.09 -2.87
N LYS A 21 -29.35 -1.06 -2.83
CA LYS A 21 -29.64 0.22 -2.17
C LYS A 21 -30.96 0.76 -2.69
N ARG A 22 -32.05 0.57 -1.93
CA ARG A 22 -33.36 1.11 -2.26
C ARG A 22 -33.21 2.64 -2.32
N ARG A 23 -33.57 3.23 -3.47
CA ARG A 23 -33.73 4.68 -3.58
C ARG A 23 -34.72 5.11 -2.51
N TRP A 24 -34.33 6.07 -1.69
CA TRP A 24 -35.21 6.61 -0.66
C TRP A 24 -36.43 7.23 -1.34
N THR A 25 -37.62 6.93 -0.83
CA THR A 25 -38.82 7.62 -1.29
C THR A 25 -38.80 9.06 -0.79
N ARG A 26 -39.54 9.95 -1.45
CA ARG A 26 -39.63 11.36 -1.06
C ARG A 26 -40.09 11.49 0.40
N GLU A 27 -41.01 10.64 0.86
CA GLU A 27 -41.48 10.68 2.25
C GLU A 27 -40.38 10.23 3.24
N GLN A 28 -39.58 9.22 2.89
CA GLN A 28 -38.46 8.77 3.72
C GLN A 28 -37.36 9.82 3.83
N LEU A 29 -37.10 10.56 2.75
CA LEU A 29 -36.16 11.67 2.77
C LEU A 29 -36.68 12.82 3.63
N LEU A 30 -37.96 13.20 3.48
CA LEU A 30 -38.57 14.25 4.28
C LEU A 30 -38.61 13.89 5.77
N LYS A 31 -38.93 12.64 6.12
CA LYS A 31 -38.91 12.18 7.51
C LYS A 31 -37.51 12.20 8.14
N ASN A 32 -36.47 11.89 7.36
CA ASN A 32 -35.09 11.99 7.83
C ASN A 32 -34.58 13.44 7.89
N LEU A 33 -35.09 14.33 7.05
CA LEU A 33 -34.82 15.78 7.13
C LEU A 33 -35.55 16.42 8.32
N GLU A 34 -36.70 15.89 8.73
CA GLU A 34 -37.45 16.37 9.90
C GLU A 34 -36.66 16.17 11.20
N VAL A 35 -35.84 15.12 11.29
CA VAL A 35 -34.90 14.88 12.41
C VAL A 35 -33.80 15.97 12.48
N LEU A 36 -33.47 16.61 11.36
CA LEU A 36 -32.50 17.71 11.31
C LEU A 36 -33.13 19.08 11.54
N ASN A 37 -34.46 19.17 11.63
CA ASN A 37 -35.18 20.42 11.79
C ASN A 37 -35.27 20.89 13.27
N SER A 38 -34.71 20.11 14.20
CA SER A 38 -34.56 20.49 15.61
C SER A 38 -33.18 21.04 15.95
N VAL A 39 -32.39 21.46 14.96
CA VAL A 39 -31.12 22.15 15.22
C VAL A 39 -31.47 23.57 15.68
N ASP A 40 -31.19 23.85 16.95
CA ASP A 40 -31.42 25.15 17.59
C ASP A 40 -30.93 26.30 16.70
N ALA A 41 -31.70 27.39 16.72
CA ALA A 41 -31.51 28.57 15.88
C ALA A 41 -30.03 29.01 15.82
N PRO A 42 -29.53 29.44 14.64
CA PRO A 42 -28.16 29.90 14.49
C PRO A 42 -27.88 31.00 15.52
N LEU A 43 -26.73 30.87 16.21
CA LEU A 43 -26.30 31.80 17.25
C LEU A 43 -26.45 33.26 16.77
N PRO A 44 -26.94 34.17 17.64
CA PRO A 44 -27.18 35.55 17.27
C PRO A 44 -25.89 36.21 16.74
N PRO A 45 -25.98 37.09 15.74
CA PRO A 45 -24.83 37.69 15.04
C PRO A 45 -23.98 38.64 15.91
N THR A 46 -24.30 38.81 17.18
CA THR A 46 -23.56 39.63 18.14
C THR A 46 -22.76 38.75 19.08
N LEU A 47 -21.62 38.25 18.59
CA LEU A 47 -20.60 37.69 19.47
C LEU A 47 -19.92 38.83 20.25
N PRO A 48 -19.74 38.70 21.57
CA PRO A 48 -18.99 39.68 22.35
C PRO A 48 -17.55 39.78 21.82
N PRO A 49 -16.91 40.98 21.90
CA PRO A 49 -15.54 41.15 21.43
C PRO A 49 -14.61 40.18 22.14
N SER A 50 -13.87 39.40 21.35
CA SER A 50 -12.90 38.43 21.82
C SER A 50 -11.92 39.07 22.79
N PRO A 51 -11.56 38.40 23.91
CA PRO A 51 -10.57 38.92 24.84
C PRO A 51 -9.21 39.12 24.15
N PRO A 52 -8.41 40.12 24.55
CA PRO A 52 -7.12 40.40 23.96
C PRO A 52 -6.19 39.18 24.05
N ALA A 53 -5.47 38.93 22.96
CA ALA A 53 -4.52 37.83 22.82
C ALA A 53 -3.58 37.77 24.03
N SER A 54 -3.76 36.75 24.86
CA SER A 54 -2.89 36.50 26.00
C SER A 54 -1.49 36.15 25.49
N ARG A 55 -0.52 36.94 25.95
CA ARG A 55 0.89 36.88 25.60
C ARG A 55 1.45 35.45 25.72
N ALA A 56 2.22 35.06 24.70
CA ALA A 56 3.03 33.85 24.69
C ALA A 56 4.17 33.95 25.72
N ALA A 57 3.92 33.45 26.92
CA ALA A 57 4.97 33.15 27.89
C ALA A 57 4.56 31.90 28.68
N SER A 58 4.88 30.73 28.15
CA SER A 58 5.03 29.52 28.95
C SER A 58 6.28 28.75 28.51
N PRO A 59 7.07 28.25 29.48
CA PRO A 59 8.45 27.83 29.25
C PRO A 59 8.51 26.40 28.70
N ALA A 60 9.36 26.20 27.69
CA ALA A 60 9.68 24.89 27.15
C ALA A 60 10.60 24.11 28.12
N PRO A 61 10.33 22.82 28.41
CA PRO A 61 11.26 21.95 29.11
C PRO A 61 12.48 21.64 28.23
N GLY A 62 13.67 21.95 28.74
CA GLY A 62 14.93 21.76 28.04
C GLY A 62 15.33 20.29 27.89
N TYR A 63 15.75 19.92 26.68
CA TYR A 63 16.55 18.72 26.43
C TYR A 63 17.91 19.14 25.85
N LYS A 64 18.89 19.26 26.75
CA LYS A 64 20.31 19.15 26.42
C LYS A 64 20.73 17.69 26.61
N ARG A 65 21.09 16.99 25.54
CA ARG A 65 22.15 15.97 25.59
C ARG A 65 23.13 16.24 24.48
N LYS A 66 24.32 16.66 24.89
CA LYS A 66 25.55 16.62 24.11
C LYS A 66 25.97 15.17 23.91
N SER A 67 26.48 14.83 22.74
CA SER A 67 27.39 13.69 22.55
C SER A 67 28.36 14.10 21.46
N ASP A 68 29.53 14.55 21.90
CA ASP A 68 30.72 14.75 21.07
C ASP A 68 31.41 13.42 20.78
N SER A 69 32.20 13.43 19.71
CA SER A 69 33.40 12.61 19.44
C SER A 69 33.20 11.19 18.91
N SER A 70 33.57 10.89 17.66
CA SER A 70 34.94 10.80 17.10
C SER A 70 35.63 9.48 17.47
N SER A 71 35.79 8.58 16.50
CA SER A 71 37.09 7.99 16.11
C SER A 71 36.93 6.93 15.01
N ASP A 72 37.48 7.27 13.85
CA ASP A 72 38.05 6.38 12.84
C ASP A 72 39.30 5.70 13.44
N PRO A 73 39.58 4.41 13.16
CA PRO A 73 40.68 4.12 12.22
C PRO A 73 40.55 2.81 11.40
N GLU A 74 40.94 2.89 10.12
CA GLU A 74 41.49 1.79 9.30
C GLU A 74 43.02 1.61 9.55
N PRO A 75 43.77 0.66 8.92
CA PRO A 75 43.53 -0.76 8.60
C PRO A 75 44.79 -1.66 8.84
N ILE A 76 44.72 -2.85 9.47
CA ILE A 76 45.78 -3.89 9.34
C ILE A 76 45.20 -5.32 9.45
N ALA A 77 45.33 -6.13 8.40
CA ALA A 77 45.16 -7.60 8.36
C ALA A 77 46.44 -8.32 8.91
N PRO A 78 46.56 -9.65 9.08
CA PRO A 78 45.65 -10.77 8.72
C PRO A 78 45.53 -11.90 9.78
N SER A 79 44.67 -12.89 9.48
CA SER A 79 44.86 -14.34 9.68
C SER A 79 43.73 -15.12 10.38
N THR A 80 43.34 -16.22 9.73
CA THR A 80 42.93 -17.55 10.29
C THR A 80 41.76 -17.61 11.28
N LYS A 81 40.68 -18.40 11.14
CA LYS A 81 40.51 -19.78 10.63
C LYS A 81 38.99 -20.04 10.46
N ARG A 82 38.63 -20.94 9.53
CA ARG A 82 37.29 -21.52 9.34
C ARG A 82 36.74 -22.19 10.61
N PRO A 83 35.41 -22.40 10.69
CA PRO A 83 34.90 -23.76 10.46
C PRO A 83 33.77 -23.86 9.43
N ARG A 84 33.83 -24.97 8.68
CA ARG A 84 32.80 -25.56 7.81
C ARG A 84 31.73 -26.25 8.66
N THR A 85 30.48 -26.18 8.20
CA THR A 85 29.43 -27.22 8.04
C THR A 85 28.09 -26.49 8.09
N SER A 86 27.16 -26.60 7.13
CA SER A 86 26.50 -27.82 6.75
C SER A 86 25.77 -27.66 5.41
N SER A 87 25.81 -28.75 4.67
CA SER A 87 25.10 -29.06 3.44
C SER A 87 23.59 -29.19 3.66
N MET A 88 22.80 -28.58 2.78
CA MET A 88 21.42 -29.02 2.51
C MET A 88 21.23 -29.20 0.99
N PRO A 89 20.52 -30.26 0.57
CA PRO A 89 20.69 -30.84 -0.75
C PRO A 89 19.83 -30.19 -1.84
N ASP A 90 20.43 -30.23 -3.02
CA ASP A 90 19.89 -30.06 -4.35
C ASP A 90 18.65 -30.96 -4.57
N ARG A 91 17.48 -30.34 -4.80
CA ARG A 91 16.29 -31.03 -5.31
C ARG A 91 15.79 -30.29 -6.55
N ARG A 92 16.30 -30.73 -7.69
CA ARG A 92 15.63 -30.57 -8.99
C ARG A 92 14.28 -31.29 -8.95
N PRO A 93 13.25 -30.73 -9.59
CA PRO A 93 12.27 -31.54 -10.29
C PRO A 93 12.48 -31.40 -11.80
N LEU A 94 12.70 -32.55 -12.41
CA LEU A 94 12.52 -32.81 -13.83
C LEU A 94 11.04 -32.57 -14.21
N THR A 95 10.85 -31.87 -15.33
CA THR A 95 9.90 -32.13 -16.42
C THR A 95 8.56 -32.80 -16.10
N ALA A 96 7.45 -32.10 -16.38
CA ALA A 96 6.34 -32.61 -17.22
C ALA A 96 5.20 -31.57 -17.36
N ASN A 97 4.59 -31.56 -18.55
CA ASN A 97 3.30 -30.95 -18.94
C ASN A 97 3.23 -29.43 -19.15
N GLN A 98 3.81 -29.00 -20.28
CA GLN A 98 3.18 -27.96 -21.11
C GLN A 98 1.94 -28.55 -21.78
N GLN A 99 0.75 -28.03 -21.46
CA GLN A 99 -0.43 -28.16 -22.32
C GLN A 99 -0.73 -26.79 -22.93
N HIS A 100 -0.55 -26.71 -24.24
CA HIS A 100 -0.98 -25.61 -25.09
C HIS A 100 -2.51 -25.53 -25.13
N PRO A 101 -3.12 -24.33 -25.04
CA PRO A 101 -4.43 -24.09 -25.61
C PRO A 101 -4.29 -23.52 -27.01
N HIS A 102 -5.05 -24.12 -27.92
CA HIS A 102 -5.17 -23.82 -29.33
C HIS A 102 -5.64 -22.37 -29.62
N HIS A 103 -5.00 -21.75 -30.61
CA HIS A 103 -5.48 -20.55 -31.30
C HIS A 103 -6.81 -20.81 -32.03
N PRO A 104 -7.83 -19.95 -31.92
CA PRO A 104 -8.86 -19.87 -32.93
C PRO A 104 -8.52 -18.80 -33.97
N HIS A 105 -8.73 -19.20 -35.23
CA HIS A 105 -8.58 -18.48 -36.48
C HIS A 105 -9.18 -17.06 -36.48
N GLN A 106 -8.40 -16.09 -36.98
CA GLN A 106 -8.91 -14.82 -37.52
C GLN A 106 -9.28 -14.99 -39.01
N PRO A 107 -10.40 -14.42 -39.48
CA PRO A 107 -10.67 -14.26 -40.91
C PRO A 107 -10.01 -12.97 -41.47
N PRO A 108 -9.66 -12.92 -42.76
CA PRO A 108 -9.07 -11.74 -43.37
C PRO A 108 -10.18 -10.81 -43.88
N HIS A 109 -10.20 -9.56 -43.44
CA HIS A 109 -10.96 -8.51 -44.12
C HIS A 109 -10.06 -7.32 -44.42
N SER A 110 -9.58 -7.33 -45.66
CA SER A 110 -9.33 -6.15 -46.48
C SER A 110 -10.53 -5.22 -46.47
N HIS A 111 -10.34 -3.91 -46.23
CA HIS A 111 -10.99 -2.83 -46.99
C HIS A 111 -10.27 -1.51 -46.70
N GLN A 112 -9.54 -1.05 -47.72
CA GLN A 112 -9.03 0.30 -47.91
C GLN A 112 -10.14 1.17 -48.51
N PRO A 113 -10.22 2.46 -48.15
CA PRO A 113 -10.53 3.48 -49.16
C PRO A 113 -9.58 4.69 -49.10
N PRO A 114 -9.63 5.58 -50.12
CA PRO A 114 -8.43 6.13 -50.71
C PRO A 114 -8.07 7.56 -50.29
N ASN A 115 -6.82 7.90 -50.62
CA ASN A 115 -6.29 9.24 -50.91
C ASN A 115 -7.34 10.27 -51.35
N ALA A 116 -7.32 11.43 -50.71
CA ALA A 116 -7.75 12.69 -51.31
C ALA A 116 -6.63 13.72 -51.15
N GLN A 117 -6.21 14.27 -52.28
CA GLN A 117 -5.19 15.27 -52.46
C GLN A 117 -5.68 16.67 -52.05
N SER A 118 -4.71 17.47 -51.60
CA SER A 118 -4.46 18.88 -51.93
C SER A 118 -5.64 19.83 -52.19
N ALA A 119 -5.76 20.86 -51.34
CA ALA A 119 -6.25 22.17 -51.76
C ALA A 119 -5.44 23.29 -51.09
N SER A 120 -4.67 23.96 -51.93
CA SER A 120 -4.07 25.27 -51.73
C SER A 120 -5.14 26.37 -51.71
N SER A 121 -5.12 27.29 -50.75
CA SER A 121 -5.46 28.71 -50.98
C SER A 121 -4.94 29.53 -49.78
N SER A 122 -3.98 30.43 -50.02
CA SER A 122 -4.19 31.87 -50.23
C SER A 122 -4.10 32.69 -48.93
N GLN A 123 -2.98 33.40 -48.81
CA GLN A 123 -2.77 34.56 -47.94
C GLN A 123 -3.90 35.59 -48.07
N PRO A 124 -4.06 36.47 -47.08
CA PRO A 124 -3.63 37.84 -47.38
C PRO A 124 -2.77 38.47 -46.27
N ALA A 125 -1.88 39.34 -46.74
CA ALA A 125 -1.07 40.24 -45.95
C ALA A 125 -1.93 41.28 -45.23
N SER A 126 -1.52 41.67 -44.02
CA SER A 126 -1.82 42.99 -43.49
C SER A 126 -0.68 43.45 -42.59
N ALA A 127 -0.01 44.48 -43.09
CA ALA A 127 1.00 45.26 -42.42
C ALA A 127 0.35 46.17 -41.36
N SER A 128 0.97 46.27 -40.18
CA SER A 128 0.79 47.42 -39.32
C SER A 128 2.05 47.69 -38.48
N LYS A 129 2.26 48.99 -38.27
CA LYS A 129 3.48 49.73 -37.91
C LYS A 129 4.00 49.48 -36.48
N PRO A 130 5.27 49.85 -36.19
CA PRO A 130 5.84 49.88 -34.84
C PRO A 130 5.58 51.23 -34.13
N PRO A 131 5.48 51.26 -32.79
CA PRO A 131 5.70 52.46 -32.00
C PRO A 131 7.07 52.47 -31.29
N PRO A 132 7.53 53.64 -30.82
CA PRO A 132 8.95 53.95 -30.64
C PRO A 132 9.49 53.74 -29.22
N ALA A 133 10.81 53.85 -29.16
CA ALA A 133 11.70 53.81 -28.01
C ALA A 133 11.24 54.57 -26.76
N SER A 134 11.55 53.99 -25.60
CA SER A 134 11.61 54.68 -24.31
C SER A 134 12.95 54.36 -23.65
N ALA A 135 13.65 55.43 -23.26
CA ALA A 135 14.99 55.42 -22.72
C ALA A 135 15.02 55.09 -21.21
N SER A 136 16.22 54.66 -20.78
CA SER A 136 16.87 54.92 -19.49
C SER A 136 16.21 54.44 -18.18
N ARG A 137 16.83 53.45 -17.54
CA ARG A 137 17.23 53.56 -16.13
C ARG A 137 18.41 52.63 -15.83
N THR A 138 19.58 53.24 -15.68
CA THR A 138 20.80 52.67 -15.11
C THR A 138 20.64 52.68 -13.59
N GLU A 139 20.85 51.55 -12.92
CA GLU A 139 21.11 51.53 -11.47
C GLU A 139 22.40 50.76 -11.18
N PRO A 140 23.12 51.13 -10.10
CA PRO A 140 24.52 50.82 -9.93
C PRO A 140 24.73 49.49 -9.22
N GLU A 141 25.74 48.82 -9.75
CA GLU A 141 26.60 47.80 -9.16
C GLU A 141 27.08 48.16 -7.74
N GLU A 142 26.76 47.33 -6.75
CA GLU A 142 27.60 47.13 -5.56
C GLU A 142 27.69 45.63 -5.25
N GLY A 143 28.92 45.18 -5.07
CA GLY A 143 29.31 43.79 -5.16
C GLY A 143 28.95 42.92 -3.95
N GLU A 144 28.73 41.65 -4.25
CA GLU A 144 28.87 40.56 -3.30
C GLU A 144 29.73 39.45 -3.90
N VAL A 145 30.42 38.79 -2.98
CA VAL A 145 31.68 38.07 -3.14
C VAL A 145 31.53 36.82 -4.00
N ARG A 146 32.42 36.69 -4.99
CA ARG A 146 32.57 35.52 -5.86
C ARG A 146 33.07 34.33 -5.05
N GLU A 147 32.16 33.47 -4.58
CA GLU A 147 32.50 32.13 -4.13
C GLU A 147 32.82 31.25 -5.35
N GLU A 148 34.08 30.83 -5.46
CA GLU A 148 34.53 29.87 -6.46
C GLU A 148 33.87 28.50 -6.21
N SER A 149 32.75 28.27 -6.92
CA SER A 149 32.13 26.96 -7.01
C SER A 149 33.01 26.02 -7.84
N SER A 150 33.44 24.93 -7.23
CA SER A 150 34.06 23.80 -7.89
C SER A 150 33.17 23.29 -9.04
N ALA A 151 33.79 23.05 -10.20
CA ALA A 151 33.13 22.60 -11.41
C ALA A 151 32.51 21.20 -11.22
N SER A 152 31.29 21.15 -10.67
CA SER A 152 30.40 20.02 -10.84
C SER A 152 29.96 19.98 -12.31
N ALA A 153 29.93 18.77 -12.89
CA ALA A 153 29.40 18.56 -14.22
C ALA A 153 27.98 19.14 -14.28
N GLN A 154 27.81 20.30 -14.93
CA GLN A 154 26.52 20.93 -15.12
C GLN A 154 25.64 19.95 -15.91
N ALA A 155 24.70 19.31 -15.22
CA ALA A 155 23.53 18.76 -15.86
C ALA A 155 22.93 19.88 -16.73
N PRO A 156 22.51 19.61 -17.98
CA PRO A 156 21.96 20.63 -18.86
C PRO A 156 20.83 21.35 -18.12
N SER A 157 21.07 22.59 -17.71
CA SER A 157 20.09 23.39 -16.98
C SER A 157 18.88 23.54 -17.88
N ILE A 158 17.77 22.89 -17.51
CA ILE A 158 16.51 22.98 -18.25
C ILE A 158 16.15 24.48 -18.25
N PRO A 159 16.16 25.18 -19.39
CA PRO A 159 15.87 26.61 -19.43
C PRO A 159 14.47 26.84 -18.88
N ALA A 160 14.34 27.80 -17.96
CA ALA A 160 13.06 28.17 -17.38
C ALA A 160 12.02 28.38 -18.50
N PRO A 161 10.85 27.72 -18.46
CA PRO A 161 9.94 27.70 -19.59
C PRO A 161 9.43 29.11 -19.89
N ALA A 162 9.70 29.58 -21.12
CA ALA A 162 9.13 30.82 -21.64
C ALA A 162 7.60 30.74 -21.53
N LYS A 163 6.99 31.61 -20.71
CA LYS A 163 5.54 31.77 -20.48
C LYS A 163 4.73 30.59 -21.01
N ALA A 164 4.72 29.49 -20.24
CA ALA A 164 3.99 28.29 -20.60
C ALA A 164 2.55 28.69 -20.96
N ASN A 165 2.22 28.62 -22.25
CA ASN A 165 0.83 28.61 -22.67
C ASN A 165 0.17 27.53 -21.82
N LEU A 166 -0.84 27.91 -21.03
CA LEU A 166 -1.59 26.98 -20.20
C LEU A 166 -2.21 25.94 -21.14
N ASP A 167 -1.48 24.84 -21.33
CA ASP A 167 -1.90 23.76 -22.20
C ASP A 167 -3.01 23.02 -21.46
N VAL A 168 -4.24 23.36 -21.82
CA VAL A 168 -5.43 22.78 -21.22
C VAL A 168 -5.52 21.33 -21.70
N PRO A 169 -5.58 20.35 -20.79
CA PRO A 169 -5.62 18.93 -21.16
C PRO A 169 -6.80 18.65 -22.10
N ILE A 170 -6.58 17.78 -23.09
CA ILE A 170 -7.62 17.44 -24.05
C ILE A 170 -8.68 16.58 -23.35
N ARG A 171 -9.89 17.13 -23.25
CA ARG A 171 -11.05 16.41 -22.71
C ARG A 171 -11.58 15.43 -23.75
N ARG A 172 -11.22 14.16 -23.59
CA ARG A 172 -11.75 13.08 -24.44
C ARG A 172 -13.19 12.77 -24.02
N PRO A 173 -14.07 12.37 -24.97
CA PRO A 173 -15.39 11.83 -24.60
C PRO A 173 -15.24 10.64 -23.65
N LYS A 174 -16.01 10.62 -22.57
CA LYS A 174 -16.00 9.52 -21.59
C LYS A 174 -16.37 8.21 -22.28
N ARG A 175 -15.49 7.21 -22.19
CA ARG A 175 -15.67 5.86 -22.77
C ARG A 175 -16.70 5.06 -21.97
N GLY A 176 -16.90 5.40 -20.70
CA GLY A 176 -17.75 4.65 -19.80
C GLY A 176 -17.13 3.32 -19.37
N ARG A 177 -17.87 2.53 -18.59
CA ARG A 177 -17.36 1.24 -18.09
C ARG A 177 -17.22 0.23 -19.23
N GLN A 178 -15.98 -0.15 -19.51
CA GLN A 178 -15.67 -1.20 -20.48
C GLN A 178 -15.93 -2.59 -19.91
N GLY A 179 -16.14 -3.57 -20.79
CA GLY A 179 -16.37 -4.97 -20.40
C GLY A 179 -15.11 -5.68 -19.90
N LEU A 180 -15.28 -6.78 -19.15
CA LEU A 180 -14.18 -7.56 -18.56
C LEU A 180 -13.10 -7.99 -19.57
N ARG A 181 -13.51 -8.36 -20.80
CA ARG A 181 -12.56 -8.76 -21.85
C ARG A 181 -11.57 -7.66 -22.21
N HIS A 182 -11.97 -6.39 -22.13
CA HIS A 182 -11.07 -5.28 -22.38
C HIS A 182 -9.93 -5.25 -21.36
N PHE A 183 -10.27 -5.39 -20.09
CA PHE A 183 -9.30 -5.42 -19.00
C PHE A 183 -8.36 -6.63 -19.03
N ASP A 184 -8.85 -7.79 -19.51
CA ASP A 184 -7.99 -8.96 -19.71
C ASP A 184 -6.96 -8.71 -20.82
N VAL A 185 -7.36 -8.03 -21.91
CA VAL A 185 -6.43 -7.59 -22.98
C VAL A 185 -5.43 -6.55 -22.46
N LEU A 186 -5.86 -5.60 -21.63
CA LEU A 186 -4.96 -4.64 -20.99
C LEU A 186 -3.93 -5.36 -20.10
N HIS A 187 -4.38 -6.32 -19.27
CA HIS A 187 -3.48 -7.12 -18.44
C HIS A 187 -2.40 -7.80 -19.31
N ASP A 188 -2.80 -8.53 -20.35
CA ASP A 188 -1.83 -9.26 -21.18
C ASP A 188 -0.87 -8.33 -21.91
N THR A 189 -1.37 -7.19 -22.40
CA THR A 189 -0.59 -6.16 -23.09
C THR A 189 0.47 -5.56 -22.17
N TYR A 190 0.06 -4.98 -21.04
CA TYR A 190 1.00 -4.30 -20.13
C TYR A 190 1.90 -5.27 -19.38
N HIS A 191 1.45 -6.50 -19.13
CA HIS A 191 2.33 -7.53 -18.60
C HIS A 191 3.43 -7.91 -19.60
N ALA A 192 3.10 -8.04 -20.89
CA ALA A 192 4.08 -8.30 -21.94
C ALA A 192 5.08 -7.13 -22.10
N GLN A 193 4.58 -5.89 -22.12
CA GLN A 193 5.38 -4.67 -22.17
C GLN A 193 6.31 -4.55 -20.96
N GLY A 194 5.80 -4.79 -19.74
CA GLY A 194 6.60 -4.79 -18.52
C GLY A 194 7.76 -5.79 -18.57
N ARG A 195 7.56 -6.99 -19.15
CA ARG A 195 8.66 -7.95 -19.35
C ARG A 195 9.71 -7.47 -20.34
N MET A 196 9.29 -6.83 -21.43
CA MET A 196 10.19 -6.27 -22.44
C MET A 196 11.05 -5.14 -21.86
N LEU A 197 10.40 -4.18 -21.20
CA LEU A 197 11.06 -3.04 -20.57
C LEU A 197 11.97 -3.46 -19.43
N LYS A 198 11.55 -4.41 -18.57
CA LYS A 198 12.39 -4.92 -17.49
C LYS A 198 13.69 -5.53 -18.02
N TYR A 199 13.57 -6.40 -19.03
CA TYR A 199 14.75 -7.01 -19.65
C TYR A 199 15.66 -5.96 -20.27
N SER A 200 15.08 -5.01 -21.01
CA SER A 200 15.83 -3.91 -21.65
C SER A 200 16.56 -3.08 -20.62
N GLY A 201 15.88 -2.65 -19.55
CA GLY A 201 16.45 -1.85 -18.48
C GLY A 201 17.61 -2.57 -17.80
N ASP A 202 17.46 -3.84 -17.46
CA ASP A 202 18.55 -4.63 -16.87
C ASP A 202 19.74 -4.78 -17.84
N ALA A 203 19.48 -5.10 -19.12
CA ALA A 203 20.54 -5.27 -20.12
C ALA A 203 21.31 -3.97 -20.37
N ARG A 204 20.60 -2.83 -20.51
CA ARG A 204 21.21 -1.52 -20.67
C ARG A 204 22.01 -1.13 -19.43
N PHE A 205 21.45 -1.32 -18.24
CA PHE A 205 22.13 -0.99 -16.99
C PHE A 205 23.45 -1.76 -16.82
N TRP A 206 23.51 -3.02 -17.25
CA TRP A 206 24.77 -3.79 -17.20
C TRP A 206 25.77 -3.37 -18.28
N SER A 207 25.28 -2.86 -19.41
CA SER A 207 26.13 -2.35 -20.48
C SER A 207 26.77 -0.99 -20.20
N THR A 208 26.32 -0.28 -19.15
CA THR A 208 26.89 1.02 -18.78
C THR A 208 28.08 0.90 -17.83
N TYR A 209 28.34 -0.29 -17.27
CA TYR A 209 29.54 -0.51 -16.48
C TYR A 209 30.82 -0.37 -17.34
N PRO A 210 31.96 0.02 -16.75
CA PRO A 210 33.24 -0.07 -17.44
C PRO A 210 33.52 -1.50 -17.92
N PRO A 211 34.14 -1.71 -19.10
CA PRO A 211 34.45 -3.06 -19.58
C PRO A 211 35.30 -3.92 -18.65
N THR A 212 36.02 -3.29 -17.72
CA THR A 212 36.82 -3.95 -16.65
C THR A 212 35.97 -4.43 -15.47
N HIS A 213 34.73 -3.98 -15.35
CA HIS A 213 33.82 -4.34 -14.26
C HIS A 213 33.26 -5.76 -14.47
N ARG A 214 33.25 -6.58 -13.42
CA ARG A 214 32.81 -7.99 -13.49
C ARG A 214 31.36 -8.18 -13.98
N GLU A 215 30.52 -7.18 -13.76
CA GLU A 215 29.08 -7.19 -14.12
C GLU A 215 28.83 -6.55 -15.48
N TYR A 216 29.86 -6.06 -16.17
CA TYR A 216 29.73 -5.53 -17.53
C TYR A 216 29.20 -6.61 -18.47
N ARG A 217 28.14 -6.27 -19.21
CA ARG A 217 27.57 -7.11 -20.26
C ARG A 217 27.29 -6.23 -21.47
N PRO A 218 28.04 -6.37 -22.58
CA PRO A 218 27.82 -5.55 -23.76
C PRO A 218 26.46 -5.88 -24.41
N LEU A 219 25.82 -4.86 -24.99
CA LEU A 219 24.64 -5.07 -25.82
C LEU A 219 25.04 -5.72 -27.15
N ALA A 220 24.18 -6.60 -27.68
CA ALA A 220 24.41 -7.23 -28.98
C ALA A 220 24.40 -6.21 -30.13
N ASP A 221 23.55 -5.19 -30.03
CA ASP A 221 23.45 -4.06 -30.94
C ASP A 221 23.49 -2.75 -30.11
N PRO A 222 24.69 -2.23 -29.79
CA PRO A 222 24.81 -1.06 -28.95
C PRO A 222 24.31 0.20 -29.67
N PRO A 223 23.63 1.13 -28.97
CA PRO A 223 23.19 2.39 -29.57
C PRO A 223 24.40 3.20 -30.06
N SER A 224 24.23 3.96 -31.14
CA SER A 224 25.32 4.73 -31.73
C SER A 224 25.93 5.71 -30.71
N PRO A 225 27.26 5.93 -30.69
CA PRO A 225 27.92 6.75 -29.66
C PRO A 225 27.38 8.19 -29.54
N ASN A 226 26.86 8.74 -30.64
CA ASN A 226 26.29 10.08 -30.68
C ASN A 226 24.82 10.16 -30.24
N SER A 227 24.14 9.02 -30.11
CA SER A 227 22.73 8.97 -29.70
C SER A 227 22.57 9.25 -28.20
N SER A 228 21.41 9.79 -27.82
CA SER A 228 21.06 10.01 -26.41
C SER A 228 21.01 8.69 -25.61
N TYR A 229 20.66 7.58 -26.27
CA TYR A 229 20.68 6.23 -25.68
C TYR A 229 22.07 5.76 -25.27
N HIS A 230 23.13 6.22 -25.94
CA HIS A 230 24.49 5.93 -25.53
C HIS A 230 24.94 6.91 -24.43
N LYS A 231 24.71 8.21 -24.61
CA LYS A 231 25.14 9.27 -23.68
C LYS A 231 24.48 9.16 -22.30
N TYR A 232 23.19 8.83 -22.25
CA TYR A 232 22.39 8.75 -21.03
C TYR A 232 21.96 7.30 -20.73
N GLY A 233 22.78 6.31 -21.09
CA GLY A 233 22.42 4.89 -21.01
C GLY A 233 21.98 4.44 -19.61
N GLY A 234 22.63 4.93 -18.55
CA GLY A 234 22.28 4.59 -17.16
C GLY A 234 20.91 5.13 -16.74
N LEU A 235 20.65 6.40 -17.02
CA LEU A 235 19.35 7.04 -16.74
C LEU A 235 18.22 6.40 -17.54
N ILE A 236 18.43 6.15 -18.83
CA ILE A 236 17.44 5.48 -19.69
C ILE A 236 17.15 4.07 -19.18
N ALA A 237 18.16 3.32 -18.74
CA ALA A 237 17.95 2.03 -18.12
C ALA A 237 17.08 2.12 -16.85
N ARG A 238 17.32 3.12 -16.00
CA ARG A 238 16.50 3.38 -14.80
C ARG A 238 15.05 3.77 -15.16
N LEU A 239 14.85 4.56 -16.22
CA LEU A 239 13.51 4.90 -16.74
C LEU A 239 12.79 3.67 -17.29
N GLU A 240 13.46 2.80 -18.06
CA GLU A 240 12.89 1.54 -18.55
C GLU A 240 12.44 0.64 -17.39
N LEU A 241 13.21 0.57 -16.30
CA LEU A 241 12.85 -0.20 -15.11
C LEU A 241 11.62 0.36 -14.38
N VAL A 242 11.47 1.68 -14.30
CA VAL A 242 10.27 2.32 -13.70
C VAL A 242 9.06 2.16 -14.61
N ASP A 243 9.22 2.31 -15.92
CA ASP A 243 8.15 2.08 -16.90
C ASP A 243 7.69 0.62 -16.87
N ALA A 244 8.63 -0.32 -16.72
CA ALA A 244 8.31 -1.73 -16.49
C ALA A 244 7.52 -1.95 -15.21
N LEU A 245 7.91 -1.29 -14.11
CA LEU A 245 7.22 -1.39 -12.83
C LEU A 245 5.78 -0.86 -12.92
N ILE A 246 5.58 0.29 -13.56
CA ILE A 246 4.27 0.87 -13.84
C ILE A 246 3.43 -0.11 -14.67
N SER A 247 4.02 -0.68 -15.71
CA SER A 247 3.34 -1.65 -16.59
C SER A 247 2.90 -2.90 -15.84
N PHE A 248 3.75 -3.46 -14.96
CA PHE A 248 3.38 -4.60 -14.12
C PHE A 248 2.27 -4.24 -13.13
N ALA A 249 2.40 -3.13 -12.41
CA ALA A 249 1.38 -2.69 -11.46
C ALA A 249 0.03 -2.45 -12.15
N TYR A 250 0.04 -1.78 -13.31
CA TYR A 250 -1.15 -1.50 -14.10
C TYR A 250 -1.77 -2.78 -14.70
N SER A 251 -0.95 -3.75 -15.10
CA SER A 251 -1.45 -5.04 -15.58
C SER A 251 -2.22 -5.80 -14.48
N ILE A 252 -1.66 -5.87 -13.27
CA ILE A 252 -2.31 -6.51 -12.12
C ILE A 252 -3.58 -5.74 -11.74
N TRP A 253 -3.51 -4.41 -11.67
CA TRP A 253 -4.65 -3.56 -11.41
C TRP A 253 -5.77 -3.80 -12.45
N SER A 254 -5.44 -3.85 -13.74
CA SER A 254 -6.42 -4.08 -14.82
C SER A 254 -7.17 -5.40 -14.63
N LYS A 255 -6.47 -6.45 -14.20
CA LYS A 255 -7.10 -7.75 -13.92
C LYS A 255 -8.04 -7.71 -12.71
N GLU A 256 -7.71 -6.96 -11.67
CA GLU A 256 -8.42 -7.00 -10.39
C GLU A 256 -9.50 -5.92 -10.23
N TYR A 257 -9.27 -4.74 -10.78
CA TYR A 257 -10.15 -3.57 -10.67
C TYR A 257 -11.60 -3.84 -11.12
N PRO A 258 -11.88 -4.38 -12.33
CA PRO A 258 -13.26 -4.61 -12.77
C PRO A 258 -13.95 -5.74 -11.98
N ARG A 259 -13.16 -6.62 -11.36
CA ARG A 259 -13.63 -7.75 -10.54
C ARG A 259 -13.87 -7.36 -9.08
N ARG A 260 -13.44 -6.17 -8.66
CA ARG A 260 -13.49 -5.70 -7.26
C ARG A 260 -12.97 -6.77 -6.31
N GLN A 261 -11.76 -7.23 -6.59
CA GLN A 261 -11.05 -8.19 -5.76
C GLN A 261 -9.61 -7.71 -5.54
N CYS A 262 -8.94 -8.31 -4.56
CA CYS A 262 -7.51 -8.15 -4.34
C CYS A 262 -6.92 -9.52 -4.01
N ILE A 263 -6.04 -10.04 -4.86
CA ILE A 263 -5.40 -11.33 -4.69
C ILE A 263 -4.00 -11.07 -4.12
N LYS A 264 -3.83 -11.28 -2.81
CA LYS A 264 -2.58 -10.96 -2.08
C LYS A 264 -1.35 -11.58 -2.75
N GLU A 265 -1.48 -12.82 -3.21
CA GLU A 265 -0.42 -13.61 -3.84
C GLU A 265 0.04 -12.99 -5.15
N THR A 266 -0.89 -12.44 -5.95
CA THR A 266 -0.58 -11.80 -7.22
C THR A 266 0.27 -10.56 -6.98
N TRP A 267 -0.12 -9.72 -6.02
CA TRP A 267 0.64 -8.54 -5.65
C TRP A 267 2.01 -8.86 -5.04
N SER A 268 2.15 -9.97 -4.30
CA SER A 268 3.45 -10.36 -3.76
C SER A 268 4.48 -10.71 -4.84
N THR A 269 4.06 -11.03 -6.07
CA THR A 269 5.00 -11.29 -7.18
C THR A 269 5.79 -10.04 -7.62
N ILE A 270 5.29 -8.83 -7.37
CA ILE A 270 5.94 -7.58 -7.77
C ILE A 270 6.90 -7.03 -6.70
N GLU A 271 6.80 -7.48 -5.44
CA GLU A 271 7.53 -6.91 -4.29
C GLU A 271 9.05 -6.99 -4.44
N ALA A 272 9.58 -8.10 -4.95
CA ALA A 272 11.00 -8.24 -5.23
C ALA A 272 11.49 -7.23 -6.29
N PHE A 273 10.66 -6.95 -7.29
CA PHE A 273 10.98 -5.98 -8.34
C PHE A 273 10.86 -4.54 -7.84
N LEU A 274 9.85 -4.22 -7.01
CA LEU A 274 9.76 -2.95 -6.29
C LEU A 274 11.02 -2.68 -5.46
N GLY A 275 11.44 -3.66 -4.66
CA GLY A 275 12.67 -3.58 -3.86
C GLY A 275 13.92 -3.35 -4.71
N TRP A 276 13.99 -3.97 -5.88
CA TRP A 276 15.07 -3.76 -6.85
C TRP A 276 15.05 -2.33 -7.43
N CYS A 277 13.91 -1.85 -7.91
CA CYS A 277 13.77 -0.49 -8.45
C CYS A 277 14.15 0.57 -7.40
N LYS A 278 13.70 0.42 -6.15
CA LYS A 278 14.09 1.32 -5.05
C LYS A 278 15.61 1.39 -4.88
N LYS A 279 16.26 0.23 -4.76
CA LYS A 279 17.73 0.15 -4.62
C LYS A 279 18.46 0.79 -5.78
N LYS A 280 17.99 0.58 -7.02
CA LYS A 280 18.62 1.12 -8.22
C LYS A 280 18.50 2.64 -8.32
N TRP A 281 17.36 3.19 -7.94
CA TRP A 281 17.16 4.65 -7.95
C TRP A 281 17.82 5.36 -6.78
N GLN A 282 17.96 4.71 -5.63
CA GLN A 282 18.60 5.31 -4.44
C GLN A 282 20.13 5.24 -4.45
N ALA A 283 20.74 4.39 -5.29
CA ALA A 283 22.18 4.17 -5.29
C ALA A 283 22.99 5.25 -6.02
N GLU A 284 22.37 6.09 -6.85
CA GLU A 284 23.08 7.18 -7.52
C GLU A 284 23.21 8.40 -6.59
N GLU A 285 24.42 8.96 -6.51
CA GLU A 285 24.68 10.21 -5.81
C GLU A 285 24.39 11.40 -6.73
N GLY A 286 23.86 12.50 -6.18
CA GLY A 286 23.59 13.73 -6.94
C GLY A 286 22.24 13.77 -7.69
N ILE A 287 21.26 12.99 -7.23
CA ILE A 287 19.91 12.90 -7.82
C ILE A 287 19.26 14.29 -7.86
N ASP A 288 18.86 14.74 -9.06
CA ASP A 288 18.06 15.94 -9.22
C ASP A 288 16.64 15.77 -8.63
N ASP A 289 15.89 16.85 -8.52
CA ASP A 289 14.57 16.76 -7.88
C ASP A 289 13.54 16.00 -8.73
N ALA A 290 13.74 15.89 -10.05
CA ALA A 290 12.88 15.12 -10.94
C ALA A 290 13.10 13.60 -10.76
N GLU A 291 14.35 13.18 -10.67
CA GLU A 291 14.75 11.81 -10.40
C GLU A 291 14.36 11.37 -8.98
N LYS A 292 14.45 12.26 -7.98
CA LYS A 292 13.89 11.99 -6.63
C LYS A 292 12.37 11.76 -6.69
N ALA A 293 11.67 12.45 -7.58
CA ALA A 293 10.23 12.24 -7.76
C ALA A 293 9.91 10.81 -8.23
N PHE A 294 10.78 10.17 -9.03
CA PHE A 294 10.62 8.76 -9.39
C PHE A 294 10.84 7.82 -8.20
N VAL A 295 11.74 8.14 -7.28
CA VAL A 295 11.84 7.41 -5.99
C VAL A 295 10.51 7.53 -5.24
N GLY A 296 9.96 8.75 -5.16
CA GLY A 296 8.66 8.99 -4.55
C GLY A 296 7.52 8.24 -5.22
N LEU A 297 7.54 8.13 -6.55
CA LEU A 297 6.57 7.35 -7.33
C LEU A 297 6.64 5.85 -7.00
N ILE A 298 7.84 5.27 -6.92
CA ILE A 298 8.02 3.85 -6.58
C ILE A 298 7.44 3.57 -5.18
N TRP A 299 7.73 4.42 -4.20
CA TRP A 299 7.13 4.34 -2.86
C TRP A 299 5.61 4.56 -2.88
N MET A 300 5.11 5.43 -3.74
CA MET A 300 3.67 5.64 -3.90
C MET A 300 2.98 4.38 -4.41
N ILE A 301 3.52 3.73 -5.44
CA ILE A 301 3.01 2.46 -5.98
C ILE A 301 2.93 1.42 -4.86
N GLU A 302 3.99 1.24 -4.09
CA GLU A 302 4.03 0.29 -2.96
C GLU A 302 3.00 0.65 -1.88
N ALA A 303 2.87 1.93 -1.52
CA ALA A 303 1.88 2.39 -0.56
C ALA A 303 0.45 2.06 -1.01
N PHE A 304 0.11 2.28 -2.27
CA PHE A 304 -1.22 1.97 -2.81
C PHE A 304 -1.46 0.45 -2.94
N ILE A 305 -0.42 -0.35 -3.20
CA ILE A 305 -0.53 -1.83 -3.14
C ILE A 305 -0.89 -2.28 -1.72
N HIS A 306 -0.20 -1.76 -0.70
CA HIS A 306 -0.52 -2.08 0.69
C HIS A 306 -1.92 -1.57 1.10
N GLY A 307 -2.27 -0.33 0.73
CA GLY A 307 -3.60 0.23 0.98
C GLY A 307 -4.72 -0.59 0.35
N ARG A 308 -4.51 -1.11 -0.87
CA ARG A 308 -5.46 -2.03 -1.52
C ARG A 308 -5.58 -3.34 -0.76
N LYS A 309 -4.47 -4.01 -0.42
CA LYS A 309 -4.48 -5.26 0.37
C LYS A 309 -5.25 -5.07 1.69
N LEU A 310 -5.02 -3.95 2.37
CA LEU A 310 -5.66 -3.58 3.64
C LEU A 310 -7.18 -3.46 3.48
N MET A 311 -7.64 -2.64 2.55
CA MET A 311 -9.06 -2.34 2.40
C MET A 311 -9.88 -3.54 1.94
N TYR A 312 -9.30 -4.39 1.09
CA TYR A 312 -9.96 -5.63 0.66
C TYR A 312 -9.99 -6.70 1.77
N ALA A 313 -9.01 -6.72 2.69
CA ALA A 313 -9.08 -7.57 3.88
C ALA A 313 -10.19 -7.10 4.85
N VAL A 314 -10.26 -5.79 5.11
CA VAL A 314 -11.31 -5.18 5.97
C VAL A 314 -12.70 -5.46 5.41
N THR A 315 -12.92 -5.12 4.14
CA THR A 315 -14.24 -5.24 3.49
C THR A 315 -14.61 -6.68 3.13
N GLY A 316 -13.61 -7.57 3.02
CA GLY A 316 -13.82 -8.98 2.70
C GLY A 316 -14.37 -9.77 3.89
N HIS A 317 -13.66 -9.77 5.01
CA HIS A 317 -14.00 -10.62 6.16
C HIS A 317 -13.66 -10.02 7.52
N LEU A 318 -12.56 -9.25 7.64
CA LEU A 318 -12.05 -8.82 8.93
C LEU A 318 -13.06 -7.96 9.72
N ASP A 319 -13.82 -7.08 9.06
CA ASP A 319 -14.88 -6.31 9.74
C ASP A 319 -15.99 -7.23 10.29
N ASN A 320 -16.41 -8.23 9.52
CA ASN A 320 -17.43 -9.19 9.97
C ASN A 320 -16.94 -10.01 11.17
N ASP A 321 -15.71 -10.51 11.11
CA ASP A 321 -15.12 -11.33 12.18
C ASP A 321 -14.95 -10.51 13.47
N MET A 322 -14.49 -9.27 13.35
CA MET A 322 -14.39 -8.35 14.49
C MET A 322 -15.75 -7.97 15.06
N ASN A 323 -16.77 -7.82 14.22
CA ASN A 323 -18.16 -7.59 14.66
C ASN A 323 -18.72 -8.79 15.41
N VAL A 324 -18.41 -10.02 15.01
CA VAL A 324 -18.80 -11.25 15.73
C VAL A 324 -18.15 -11.28 17.11
N VAL A 325 -16.83 -11.07 17.19
CA VAL A 325 -16.10 -11.01 18.48
C VAL A 325 -16.68 -9.91 19.38
N THR A 326 -16.90 -8.72 18.83
CA THR A 326 -17.46 -7.57 19.57
C THR A 326 -18.88 -7.86 20.07
N LYS A 327 -19.72 -8.52 19.26
CA LYS A 327 -21.08 -8.90 19.63
C LYS A 327 -21.08 -9.94 20.75
N ASN A 328 -20.24 -10.96 20.67
CA ASN A 328 -20.11 -11.98 21.71
C ASN A 328 -19.61 -11.35 23.01
N LEU A 329 -18.59 -10.51 22.92
CA LEU A 329 -18.03 -9.79 24.06
C LEU A 329 -19.08 -8.92 24.76
N ARG A 330 -19.87 -8.14 24.02
CA ARG A 330 -21.01 -7.37 24.56
C ARG A 330 -22.04 -8.27 25.25
N GLY A 331 -22.40 -9.39 24.64
CA GLY A 331 -23.33 -10.35 25.22
C GLY A 331 -22.81 -10.97 26.52
N ASN A 332 -21.53 -11.29 26.58
CA ASN A 332 -20.89 -11.87 27.75
C ASN A 332 -20.71 -10.83 28.88
N ILE A 333 -20.38 -9.58 28.54
CA ILE A 333 -20.33 -8.45 29.48
C ILE A 333 -21.71 -8.19 30.09
N ALA A 334 -22.78 -8.14 29.29
CA ALA A 334 -24.13 -7.95 29.80
C ALA A 334 -24.53 -9.07 30.77
N LYS A 335 -24.27 -10.34 30.41
CA LYS A 335 -24.54 -11.48 31.30
C LYS A 335 -23.75 -11.42 32.61
N ALA A 336 -22.47 -11.02 32.55
CA ALA A 336 -21.64 -10.87 33.74
C ALA A 336 -22.15 -9.76 34.66
N ALA A 337 -22.62 -8.66 34.07
CA ALA A 337 -23.22 -7.56 34.81
C ALA A 337 -24.52 -7.98 35.50
N ASP A 338 -25.45 -8.60 34.77
CA ASP A 338 -26.72 -9.11 35.30
C ASP A 338 -26.49 -10.14 36.44
N ALA A 339 -25.49 -11.01 36.26
CA ALA A 339 -25.10 -11.98 37.28
C ALA A 339 -24.56 -11.30 38.55
N ALA A 340 -23.71 -10.28 38.40
CA ALA A 340 -23.16 -9.53 39.53
C ALA A 340 -24.24 -8.74 40.30
N GLU A 341 -25.19 -8.14 39.59
CA GLU A 341 -26.34 -7.46 40.21
C GLU A 341 -27.22 -8.42 41.00
N SER A 342 -27.47 -9.62 40.45
CA SER A 342 -28.31 -10.63 41.12
C SER A 342 -27.73 -11.07 42.47
N ILE A 343 -26.41 -11.08 42.61
CA ILE A 343 -25.72 -11.41 43.88
C ILE A 343 -25.92 -10.31 44.92
N SER A 344 -25.85 -9.04 44.51
CA SER A 344 -26.02 -7.89 45.42
C SER A 344 -27.48 -7.64 45.81
N GLY A 345 -28.43 -7.88 44.90
CA GLY A 345 -29.87 -7.73 45.17
C GLY A 345 -30.42 -8.77 46.16
N GLY A 346 -29.81 -9.96 46.25
CA GLY A 346 -30.26 -11.06 47.12
C GLY A 346 -29.95 -10.88 48.61
N LEU A 347 -28.95 -10.05 48.96
CA LEU A 347 -28.53 -9.86 50.35
C LEU A 347 -29.38 -8.85 51.14
N SER A 348 -30.20 -8.05 50.47
CA SER A 348 -31.14 -7.12 51.14
C SER A 348 -32.47 -7.77 51.55
N GLY A 349 -32.70 -9.04 51.21
CA GLY A 349 -33.94 -9.77 51.55
C GLY A 349 -33.84 -10.79 52.70
N VAL A 350 -32.63 -11.13 53.16
CA VAL A 350 -32.44 -12.15 54.23
C VAL A 350 -31.91 -11.50 55.51
N LEU A 351 -32.67 -10.53 56.02
CA LEU A 351 -32.65 -10.19 57.44
C LEU A 351 -33.66 -11.07 58.18
N HIS A 352 -33.38 -12.37 58.21
CA HIS A 352 -33.88 -13.25 59.27
C HIS A 352 -32.70 -14.02 59.86
N PRO A 353 -32.12 -13.51 60.96
CA PRO A 353 -31.09 -14.22 61.70
C PRO A 353 -31.77 -15.29 62.57
N HIS A 354 -32.02 -16.48 62.03
CA HIS A 354 -32.20 -17.64 62.89
C HIS A 354 -30.84 -18.09 63.42
N SER A 355 -30.50 -17.50 64.56
CA SER A 355 -29.81 -18.10 65.72
C SER A 355 -29.03 -19.41 65.51
N SER A 356 -27.73 -19.31 65.82
CA SER A 356 -26.94 -20.25 66.63
C SER A 356 -26.71 -21.67 66.10
N GLY A 357 -25.56 -21.85 65.45
CA GLY A 357 -24.85 -23.12 65.36
C GLY A 357 -23.35 -22.86 65.24
N THR A 358 -22.63 -22.92 66.35
CA THR A 358 -21.18 -22.72 66.49
C THR A 358 -20.35 -23.64 65.56
N PRO A 359 -19.31 -23.15 64.85
CA PRO A 359 -18.36 -24.03 64.18
C PRO A 359 -17.39 -24.63 65.20
N ILE A 360 -17.35 -25.97 65.20
CA ILE A 360 -16.40 -26.81 65.94
C ILE A 360 -14.97 -26.42 65.54
N MET A 361 -14.18 -26.00 66.54
CA MET A 361 -12.73 -25.91 66.46
C MET A 361 -12.13 -27.31 66.26
N LEU A 362 -11.01 -27.41 65.51
CA LEU A 362 -9.86 -28.32 65.69
C LEU A 362 -8.96 -28.27 64.42
N PRO A 363 -7.70 -28.78 64.44
CA PRO A 363 -6.54 -28.24 65.14
C PRO A 363 -5.38 -27.91 64.17
N SER A 364 -4.41 -27.11 64.62
CA SER A 364 -3.16 -26.85 63.91
C SER A 364 -2.33 -28.14 63.72
N PRO A 365 -1.68 -28.36 62.54
CA PRO A 365 -0.59 -29.31 62.45
C PRO A 365 0.72 -28.65 62.89
N ALA A 366 1.32 -29.22 63.93
CA ALA A 366 2.65 -28.90 64.41
C ALA A 366 3.74 -29.35 63.41
N SER A 367 4.83 -28.60 63.44
CA SER A 367 6.13 -28.88 62.83
C SER A 367 6.60 -30.32 63.00
N ILE A 368 6.96 -30.97 61.89
CA ILE A 368 7.99 -32.02 61.84
C ILE A 368 8.88 -31.74 60.63
N ALA A 369 10.08 -31.23 60.90
CA ALA A 369 11.25 -31.43 60.03
C ALA A 369 11.77 -32.87 60.25
N PRO A 370 12.43 -33.51 59.27
CA PRO A 370 13.90 -33.33 59.23
C PRO A 370 14.54 -33.36 57.82
N ALA A 371 15.65 -32.61 57.74
CA ALA A 371 16.95 -32.91 57.12
C ALA A 371 17.08 -33.35 55.63
N ASN A 372 18.12 -32.75 55.01
CA ASN A 372 18.94 -33.20 53.86
C ASN A 372 18.52 -32.79 52.44
N SER A 373 19.16 -31.73 51.91
CA SER A 373 20.32 -31.82 50.98
C SER A 373 20.59 -30.40 50.44
N ALA A 374 21.71 -29.73 50.76
CA ALA A 374 23.03 -29.95 50.20
C ALA A 374 23.09 -29.77 48.67
N ASN A 375 23.33 -28.53 48.26
CA ASN A 375 24.16 -28.06 47.13
C ASN A 375 23.76 -26.59 46.88
N SER A 376 24.59 -25.61 46.58
CA SER A 376 26.03 -25.40 46.63
C SER A 376 26.19 -23.93 46.24
N THR A 377 26.78 -23.11 47.11
CA THR A 377 27.40 -21.81 46.79
C THR A 377 28.50 -22.01 45.72
N PRO A 378 28.98 -20.99 44.96
CA PRO A 378 29.66 -19.84 45.57
C PRO A 378 29.62 -18.46 44.84
N THR A 379 29.42 -17.42 45.65
CA THR A 379 30.19 -16.16 45.78
C THR A 379 30.94 -15.54 44.61
N TYR A 380 30.65 -14.25 44.37
CA TYR A 380 31.58 -13.10 44.25
C TYR A 380 30.72 -11.86 44.67
N LYS A 381 30.87 -11.10 45.78
CA LYS A 381 32.01 -10.43 46.47
C LYS A 381 32.96 -9.78 45.47
N ASP A 382 33.34 -8.52 45.48
CA ASP A 382 33.11 -7.32 46.30
C ASP A 382 33.49 -6.14 45.36
N THR A 383 33.10 -4.90 45.62
CA THR A 383 33.96 -3.79 46.14
C THR A 383 33.72 -2.59 45.19
N ARG A 384 33.53 -1.31 45.57
CA ARG A 384 33.82 -0.56 46.79
C ARG A 384 33.16 0.84 46.70
N THR A 385 32.56 1.32 47.81
CA THR A 385 32.54 2.70 48.40
C THR A 385 32.00 3.90 47.60
N THR A 386 31.36 4.95 48.15
CA THR A 386 31.31 5.60 49.49
C THR A 386 30.21 6.69 49.40
N ASN A 387 29.23 6.82 50.29
CA ASN A 387 29.21 7.64 51.52
C ASN A 387 27.79 7.44 52.10
N GLY A 388 27.53 7.22 53.39
CA GLY A 388 28.26 7.70 54.56
C GLY A 388 27.50 8.87 55.18
N ALA A 389 26.38 8.62 55.84
CA ALA A 389 25.90 9.43 56.95
C ALA A 389 24.91 8.61 57.80
N SER A 390 25.32 8.45 59.05
CA SER A 390 24.79 7.59 60.10
C SER A 390 23.70 8.29 60.92
N ASN A 391 23.04 7.47 61.76
CA ASN A 391 22.20 7.77 62.94
C ASN A 391 20.72 7.49 62.69
N SER A 392 19.97 6.81 63.54
CA SER A 392 20.22 5.98 64.73
C SER A 392 18.86 5.36 65.10
N ARG A 393 18.90 4.20 65.77
CA ARG A 393 17.82 3.43 66.43
C ARG A 393 16.53 4.18 66.83
N ASP A 394 15.38 3.52 66.61
CA ASP A 394 14.50 3.00 67.67
C ASP A 394 13.35 2.11 67.08
N PRO A 395 12.95 1.01 67.74
CA PRO A 395 11.64 0.36 67.59
C PRO A 395 10.74 0.67 68.82
N PRO A 396 9.50 0.14 68.92
CA PRO A 396 8.42 -0.01 67.96
C PRO A 396 7.15 0.73 68.44
N SER A 397 6.21 1.07 67.56
CA SER A 397 4.87 1.51 68.00
C SER A 397 3.82 1.14 66.96
N THR A 398 2.99 0.16 67.32
CA THR A 398 1.67 -0.10 66.76
C THR A 398 0.78 1.12 66.96
N THR A 399 0.69 1.97 65.94
CA THR A 399 -0.39 2.96 65.79
C THR A 399 -1.20 2.59 64.56
N GLN A 400 -2.47 2.28 64.80
CA GLN A 400 -3.50 2.16 63.77
C GLN A 400 -3.47 3.45 62.93
N GLN A 401 -3.01 3.35 61.69
CA GLN A 401 -3.18 4.43 60.72
C GLN A 401 -4.69 4.60 60.45
N PRO A 402 -5.24 5.82 60.53
CA PRO A 402 -6.60 6.07 60.09
C PRO A 402 -6.70 5.71 58.60
N ALA A 403 -7.72 4.91 58.27
CA ALA A 403 -8.01 4.46 56.92
C ALA A 403 -7.98 5.67 55.96
N ARG A 404 -6.96 5.69 55.10
CA ARG A 404 -6.78 6.73 54.09
C ARG A 404 -8.02 6.74 53.21
N PRO A 405 -8.70 7.88 52.99
CA PRO A 405 -9.81 7.94 52.05
C PRO A 405 -9.32 7.44 50.70
N SER A 406 -10.01 6.43 50.17
CA SER A 406 -9.71 5.80 48.89
C SER A 406 -9.63 6.87 47.81
N ARG A 407 -8.42 7.08 47.30
CA ARG A 407 -8.13 8.06 46.25
C ARG A 407 -9.02 7.71 45.05
N PRO A 408 -9.78 8.66 44.46
CA PRO A 408 -10.54 8.39 43.25
C PRO A 408 -9.56 7.85 42.21
N GLN A 409 -9.79 6.63 41.73
CA GLN A 409 -9.00 6.04 40.66
C GLN A 409 -9.25 6.88 39.40
N THR A 410 -8.35 7.82 39.12
CA THR A 410 -8.32 8.61 37.88
C THR A 410 -7.84 7.79 36.67
N GLY A 411 -8.03 6.47 36.70
CA GLY A 411 -7.69 5.58 35.61
C GLY A 411 -8.81 5.52 34.57
N PRO A 412 -8.51 5.25 33.29
CA PRO A 412 -9.54 4.91 32.33
C PRO A 412 -10.33 3.69 32.84
N SER A 413 -11.66 3.72 32.67
CA SER A 413 -12.53 2.58 32.98
C SER A 413 -11.97 1.29 32.37
N PRO A 414 -11.90 0.18 33.11
CA PRO A 414 -11.36 -1.08 32.59
C PRO A 414 -12.21 -1.64 31.45
N VAL A 415 -13.50 -1.30 31.40
CA VAL A 415 -14.42 -1.65 30.31
C VAL A 415 -14.69 -0.41 29.46
N PRO A 416 -14.38 -0.46 28.14
CA PRO A 416 -14.73 0.61 27.21
C PRO A 416 -16.22 0.91 27.18
N THR A 417 -16.60 2.20 27.15
CA THR A 417 -18.01 2.63 27.14
C THR A 417 -18.82 2.00 26.01
N ALA A 418 -18.22 1.76 24.84
CA ALA A 418 -18.87 1.13 23.70
C ALA A 418 -19.22 -0.37 23.91
N LEU A 419 -18.71 -0.98 24.97
CA LEU A 419 -19.00 -2.36 25.36
C LEU A 419 -19.92 -2.45 26.59
N LEU A 420 -20.19 -1.32 27.27
CA LEU A 420 -21.09 -1.30 28.42
C LEU A 420 -22.54 -1.62 27.99
N PRO A 421 -23.30 -2.34 28.83
CA PRO A 421 -24.73 -2.51 28.64
C PRO A 421 -25.45 -1.15 28.51
N PRO A 422 -26.50 -1.03 27.69
CA PRO A 422 -27.17 0.25 27.44
C PRO A 422 -27.67 0.96 28.70
N HIS A 423 -28.08 0.21 29.72
CA HIS A 423 -28.55 0.79 30.98
C HIS A 423 -27.42 1.45 31.79
N TYR A 424 -26.20 0.93 31.74
CA TYR A 424 -25.04 1.58 32.38
C TYR A 424 -24.42 2.66 31.52
N ALA A 425 -24.38 2.46 30.20
CA ALA A 425 -23.84 3.45 29.27
C ALA A 425 -24.61 4.79 29.32
N ASN A 426 -25.92 4.72 29.56
CA ASN A 426 -26.81 5.89 29.60
C ASN A 426 -27.16 6.36 31.02
N SER A 427 -26.72 5.66 32.07
CA SER A 427 -27.05 6.05 33.44
C SER A 427 -26.12 7.16 33.93
N THR A 428 -26.70 8.11 34.69
CA THR A 428 -25.93 9.10 35.47
C THR A 428 -25.38 8.51 36.76
N THR A 429 -25.89 7.36 37.20
CA THR A 429 -25.40 6.68 38.40
C THR A 429 -24.10 5.93 38.08
N PRO A 430 -23.05 6.07 38.92
CA PRO A 430 -21.83 5.31 38.74
C PRO A 430 -22.13 3.80 38.83
N VAL A 431 -21.51 3.02 37.93
CA VAL A 431 -21.63 1.56 37.93
C VAL A 431 -21.07 1.01 39.25
N PRO A 432 -21.80 0.14 39.98
CA PRO A 432 -21.27 -0.46 41.20
C PRO A 432 -19.94 -1.19 40.94
N ALA A 433 -18.97 -1.03 41.84
CA ALA A 433 -17.60 -1.54 41.64
C ALA A 433 -17.56 -3.04 41.34
N HIS A 434 -18.31 -3.86 42.09
CA HIS A 434 -18.36 -5.31 41.89
C HIS A 434 -18.91 -5.73 40.52
N VAL A 435 -19.84 -4.96 39.95
CA VAL A 435 -20.34 -5.19 38.58
C VAL A 435 -19.27 -4.82 37.56
N MET A 436 -18.59 -3.67 37.76
CA MET A 436 -17.51 -3.25 36.88
C MET A 436 -16.36 -4.27 36.87
N ASP A 437 -15.99 -4.81 38.03
CA ASP A 437 -14.97 -5.85 38.16
C ASP A 437 -15.40 -7.13 37.41
N ALA A 438 -16.64 -7.60 37.60
CA ALA A 438 -17.17 -8.76 36.91
C ALA A 438 -17.21 -8.58 35.38
N MET A 439 -17.61 -7.39 34.89
CA MET A 439 -17.57 -7.07 33.46
C MET A 439 -16.13 -7.03 32.93
N ALA A 440 -15.18 -6.51 33.71
CA ALA A 440 -13.77 -6.43 33.35
C ALA A 440 -13.07 -7.79 33.31
N GLU A 441 -13.62 -8.81 33.98
CA GLU A 441 -13.11 -10.18 33.94
C GLU A 441 -13.52 -10.96 32.69
N VAL A 442 -14.50 -10.47 31.92
CA VAL A 442 -14.95 -11.14 30.70
C VAL A 442 -13.81 -11.25 29.68
N ARG A 443 -13.66 -12.45 29.09
CA ARG A 443 -12.69 -12.75 28.03
C ARG A 443 -13.42 -13.39 26.85
N GLU A 444 -13.07 -12.98 25.63
CA GLU A 444 -13.53 -13.60 24.39
C GLU A 444 -12.32 -14.17 23.64
N PRO A 445 -12.29 -15.49 23.33
CA PRO A 445 -11.17 -16.07 22.61
C PRO A 445 -11.16 -15.59 21.16
N ILE A 446 -10.00 -15.15 20.69
CA ILE A 446 -9.75 -14.81 19.27
C ILE A 446 -9.14 -16.04 18.59
N GLY A 447 -9.75 -16.50 17.50
CA GLY A 447 -9.22 -17.62 16.72
C GLY A 447 -7.87 -17.28 16.06
N PRO A 448 -7.01 -18.28 15.78
CA PRO A 448 -5.67 -18.04 15.25
C PRO A 448 -5.68 -17.36 13.87
N VAL A 449 -6.70 -17.62 13.03
CA VAL A 449 -6.85 -16.98 11.72
C VAL A 449 -7.10 -15.48 11.88
N LEU A 450 -8.07 -15.09 12.72
CA LEU A 450 -8.36 -13.68 13.00
C LEU A 450 -7.16 -12.98 13.64
N ALA A 451 -6.44 -13.65 14.54
CA ALA A 451 -5.22 -13.10 15.13
C ALA A 451 -4.14 -12.81 14.06
N GLN A 452 -3.95 -13.74 13.12
CA GLN A 452 -3.03 -13.53 11.99
C GLN A 452 -3.51 -12.41 11.06
N ASP A 453 -4.79 -12.36 10.73
CA ASP A 453 -5.34 -11.30 9.88
C ASP A 453 -5.23 -9.91 10.52
N LEU A 454 -5.41 -9.81 11.85
CA LEU A 454 -5.18 -8.57 12.60
C LEU A 454 -3.69 -8.18 12.58
N HIS A 455 -2.78 -9.14 12.74
CA HIS A 455 -1.35 -8.89 12.61
C HIS A 455 -1.00 -8.38 11.20
N ASP A 456 -1.49 -9.05 10.16
CA ASP A 456 -1.26 -8.67 8.77
C ASP A 456 -1.87 -7.30 8.44
N PHE A 457 -3.05 -6.99 9.00
CA PHE A 457 -3.68 -5.68 8.89
C PHE A 457 -2.80 -4.58 9.51
N VAL A 458 -2.31 -4.78 10.73
CA VAL A 458 -1.46 -3.80 11.42
C VAL A 458 -0.13 -3.63 10.67
N SER A 459 0.50 -4.73 10.26
CA SER A 459 1.75 -4.70 9.49
C SER A 459 1.56 -3.98 8.15
N GLY A 460 0.50 -4.30 7.42
CA GLY A 460 0.14 -3.66 6.15
C GLY A 460 -0.17 -2.18 6.30
N TYR A 461 -0.83 -1.78 7.39
CA TYR A 461 -1.10 -0.38 7.71
C TYR A 461 0.20 0.41 7.95
N TYR A 462 1.11 -0.12 8.78
CA TYR A 462 2.41 0.51 9.02
C TYR A 462 3.24 0.62 7.74
N ALA A 463 3.30 -0.45 6.94
CA ALA A 463 3.99 -0.44 5.65
C ALA A 463 3.40 0.62 4.71
N SER A 464 2.07 0.66 4.58
CA SER A 464 1.37 1.65 3.75
C SER A 464 1.65 3.09 4.22
N SER A 465 1.59 3.34 5.52
CA SER A 465 1.83 4.67 6.10
C SER A 465 3.27 5.12 5.88
N TRP A 466 4.24 4.24 6.14
CA TRP A 466 5.67 4.50 5.92
C TRP A 466 5.98 4.80 4.45
N CYS A 467 5.49 3.96 3.54
CA CYS A 467 5.71 4.15 2.10
C CYS A 467 5.07 5.46 1.62
N MET A 468 3.86 5.79 2.08
CA MET A 468 3.19 7.04 1.71
C MET A 468 3.94 8.27 2.24
N SER A 469 4.41 8.24 3.49
CA SER A 469 5.19 9.34 4.08
C SER A 469 6.49 9.57 3.31
N THR A 470 7.20 8.49 2.96
CA THR A 470 8.43 8.55 2.16
C THR A 470 8.16 9.07 0.75
N SER A 471 7.06 8.63 0.15
CA SER A 471 6.61 9.09 -1.16
C SER A 471 6.35 10.59 -1.17
N GLN A 472 5.54 11.11 -0.24
CA GLN A 472 5.15 12.53 -0.20
C GLN A 472 6.33 13.48 0.05
N ALA A 473 7.38 13.01 0.74
CA ALA A 473 8.60 13.78 0.94
C ALA A 473 9.37 14.05 -0.38
N THR A 474 9.22 13.18 -1.37
CA THR A 474 10.00 13.22 -2.63
C THR A 474 9.14 13.44 -3.87
N LEU A 475 7.83 13.18 -3.79
CA LEU A 475 6.84 13.38 -4.83
C LEU A 475 5.64 14.16 -4.26
N ASN A 476 5.59 15.45 -4.55
CA ASN A 476 4.55 16.37 -4.11
C ASN A 476 4.21 17.39 -5.20
N LEU A 477 3.12 18.14 -5.02
CA LEU A 477 2.63 19.09 -6.02
C LEU A 477 3.66 20.15 -6.43
N PRO A 478 4.45 20.78 -5.52
CA PRO A 478 5.53 21.68 -5.91
C PRO A 478 6.58 21.03 -6.83
N ILE A 479 7.02 19.80 -6.53
CA ILE A 479 7.95 19.07 -7.37
C ILE A 479 7.32 18.76 -8.73
N MET A 480 6.06 18.31 -8.76
CA MET A 480 5.34 18.08 -10.01
C MET A 480 5.24 19.34 -10.86
N MET A 481 4.87 20.48 -10.28
CA MET A 481 4.75 21.74 -11.01
C MET A 481 6.08 22.19 -11.64
N ARG A 482 7.21 21.97 -10.94
CA ARG A 482 8.54 22.40 -11.39
C ARG A 482 9.19 21.42 -12.37
N CYS A 483 9.09 20.12 -12.08
CA CYS A 483 9.84 19.07 -12.78
C CYS A 483 9.00 18.34 -13.84
N PHE A 484 7.67 18.36 -13.71
CA PHE A 484 6.71 17.69 -14.60
C PHE A 484 5.52 18.61 -14.93
N PRO A 485 5.75 19.84 -15.42
CA PRO A 485 4.70 20.84 -15.62
C PRO A 485 3.55 20.38 -16.52
N VAL A 486 3.81 19.56 -17.54
CA VAL A 486 2.76 19.03 -18.43
C VAL A 486 1.89 18.06 -17.67
N THR A 487 2.48 17.08 -16.98
CA THR A 487 1.76 16.13 -16.13
C THR A 487 1.01 16.84 -15.01
N PHE A 488 1.60 17.85 -14.39
CA PHE A 488 0.95 18.68 -13.37
C PHE A 488 -0.30 19.39 -13.91
N ASN A 489 -0.20 20.07 -15.06
CA ASN A 489 -1.35 20.74 -15.68
C ASN A 489 -2.47 19.75 -16.02
N ARG A 490 -2.12 18.55 -16.50
CA ARG A 490 -3.06 17.44 -16.73
C ARG A 490 -3.85 17.05 -15.49
N MET A 491 -3.23 17.10 -14.32
CA MET A 491 -3.87 16.79 -13.05
C MET A 491 -4.69 17.95 -12.48
N MET A 492 -4.20 19.18 -12.58
CA MET A 492 -4.87 20.35 -12.00
C MET A 492 -6.12 20.78 -12.76
N HIS A 493 -6.19 20.50 -14.06
CA HIS A 493 -7.29 20.91 -14.93
C HIS A 493 -8.24 19.78 -15.32
N THR A 494 -8.16 18.67 -14.59
CA THR A 494 -8.99 17.48 -14.81
C THR A 494 -10.44 17.68 -14.41
N THR A 495 -11.35 17.11 -15.18
CA THR A 495 -12.76 16.95 -14.84
C THR A 495 -13.11 15.52 -14.43
N LEU A 496 -12.12 14.64 -14.42
CA LEU A 496 -12.29 13.25 -13.99
C LEU A 496 -12.41 13.19 -12.47
N THR A 497 -13.20 12.23 -12.00
CA THR A 497 -13.36 11.97 -10.57
C THR A 497 -12.41 10.88 -10.10
N PRO A 498 -12.16 10.76 -8.78
CA PRO A 498 -11.33 9.67 -8.24
C PRO A 498 -11.81 8.26 -8.63
N LEU A 499 -13.09 8.09 -8.97
CA LEU A 499 -13.71 6.79 -9.32
C LEU A 499 -13.60 6.44 -10.82
N GLU A 500 -13.07 7.34 -11.63
CA GLU A 500 -12.99 7.22 -13.10
C GLU A 500 -11.61 6.76 -13.58
N GLU A 501 -10.89 5.95 -12.77
CA GLU A 501 -9.56 5.40 -13.09
C GLU A 501 -9.49 4.62 -14.41
N TYR A 502 -10.63 4.14 -14.89
CA TYR A 502 -10.75 3.36 -16.13
C TYR A 502 -10.99 4.22 -17.38
N GLU A 503 -11.22 5.52 -17.24
CA GLU A 503 -11.52 6.41 -18.38
C GLU A 503 -10.27 6.74 -19.23
N PRO A 504 -9.12 7.14 -18.63
CA PRO A 504 -7.95 7.52 -19.40
C PRO A 504 -7.28 6.31 -20.05
N ASP A 505 -6.79 6.54 -21.26
CA ASP A 505 -5.80 5.66 -21.85
C ASP A 505 -4.44 5.90 -21.21
N ILE A 506 -3.77 4.87 -20.72
CA ILE A 506 -2.43 5.02 -20.14
C ILE A 506 -1.40 5.48 -21.17
N GLU A 507 -1.66 5.28 -22.46
CA GLU A 507 -0.82 5.81 -23.52
C GLU A 507 -1.18 7.22 -23.98
N ASP A 508 -2.31 7.81 -23.52
CA ASP A 508 -2.70 9.18 -23.89
C ASP A 508 -1.79 10.21 -23.20
N GLU A 509 -1.06 10.96 -24.01
CA GLU A 509 -0.10 11.98 -23.55
C GLU A 509 -0.77 13.34 -23.30
N GLU A 510 -1.93 13.57 -23.91
CA GLU A 510 -2.61 14.87 -23.93
C GLU A 510 -3.89 14.88 -23.07
N GLY A 511 -4.44 13.69 -22.80
CA GLY A 511 -5.68 13.51 -22.06
C GLY A 511 -5.62 13.95 -20.60
N GLU A 512 -6.79 14.13 -19.99
CA GLU A 512 -6.93 14.45 -18.57
C GLU A 512 -6.32 13.35 -17.68
N LEU A 513 -5.76 13.77 -16.54
CA LEU A 513 -5.20 12.89 -15.51
C LEU A 513 -5.77 13.30 -14.16
N HIS A 514 -5.93 12.41 -13.19
CA HIS A 514 -6.37 12.79 -11.85
C HIS A 514 -5.26 12.52 -10.83
N TRP A 515 -5.06 13.47 -9.90
CA TRP A 515 -4.08 13.31 -8.82
C TRP A 515 -4.49 12.12 -7.92
N PRO A 516 -3.58 11.17 -7.63
CA PRO A 516 -3.92 10.03 -6.77
C PRO A 516 -4.50 10.49 -5.42
N GLY A 517 -5.68 9.96 -5.08
CA GLY A 517 -6.41 10.34 -3.87
C GLY A 517 -5.85 9.71 -2.59
N GLN A 518 -6.71 9.56 -1.59
CA GLN A 518 -6.33 8.89 -0.35
C GLN A 518 -6.32 7.36 -0.52
N LEU A 519 -5.21 6.73 -0.09
CA LEU A 519 -5.04 5.27 -0.12
C LEU A 519 -6.09 4.50 0.69
N ILE A 520 -6.78 5.17 1.64
CA ILE A 520 -7.77 4.58 2.55
C ILE A 520 -8.98 3.98 1.84
N THR A 521 -9.18 4.32 0.56
CA THR A 521 -10.26 3.74 -0.23
C THR A 521 -9.90 2.37 -0.80
N GLY A 522 -8.60 2.01 -0.84
CA GLY A 522 -8.10 0.83 -1.55
C GLY A 522 -8.10 0.97 -3.08
N GLU A 523 -8.53 2.12 -3.58
CA GLU A 523 -8.55 2.50 -4.99
C GLU A 523 -7.54 3.64 -5.24
N GLY A 524 -7.37 4.06 -6.50
CA GLY A 524 -6.44 5.10 -6.92
C GLY A 524 -5.10 4.58 -7.47
N LEU A 525 -4.82 3.28 -7.41
CA LEU A 525 -3.59 2.72 -7.97
C LEU A 525 -3.51 2.87 -9.49
N GLY A 526 -4.65 2.86 -10.20
CA GLY A 526 -4.72 3.17 -11.62
C GLY A 526 -4.24 4.59 -11.90
N TRP A 527 -4.69 5.57 -11.09
CA TRP A 527 -4.20 6.96 -11.18
C TRP A 527 -2.70 7.08 -10.94
N VAL A 528 -2.15 6.35 -9.97
CA VAL A 528 -0.69 6.33 -9.72
C VAL A 528 0.06 5.82 -10.95
N CYS A 529 -0.44 4.76 -11.60
CA CYS A 529 0.18 4.22 -12.81
C CYS A 529 0.11 5.20 -13.99
N LEU A 530 -1.06 5.82 -14.21
CA LEU A 530 -1.28 6.82 -15.25
C LEU A 530 -0.38 8.05 -15.06
N MET A 531 -0.28 8.55 -13.83
CA MET A 531 0.62 9.64 -13.45
C MET A 531 2.07 9.25 -13.66
N GLY A 532 2.47 8.06 -13.20
CA GLY A 532 3.82 7.54 -13.40
C GLY A 532 4.21 7.45 -14.88
N LYS A 533 3.30 6.96 -15.73
CA LYS A 533 3.54 6.87 -17.18
C LYS A 533 3.72 8.25 -17.80
N ALA A 534 2.88 9.22 -17.43
CA ALA A 534 3.00 10.59 -17.89
C ALA A 534 4.34 11.23 -17.46
N MET A 535 4.75 11.03 -16.20
CA MET A 535 6.04 11.49 -15.68
C MET A 535 7.22 10.91 -16.47
N VAL A 536 7.22 9.59 -16.73
CA VAL A 536 8.28 8.91 -17.50
C VAL A 536 8.36 9.47 -18.93
N LYS A 537 7.22 9.66 -19.60
CA LYS A 537 7.17 10.19 -20.97
C LYS A 537 7.68 11.63 -21.03
N GLU A 538 7.21 12.48 -20.12
CA GLU A 538 7.59 13.90 -20.06
C GLU A 538 9.08 14.08 -19.78
N PHE A 539 9.59 13.46 -18.71
CA PHE A 539 10.99 13.54 -18.33
C PHE A 539 11.90 12.86 -19.36
N GLY A 540 11.51 11.67 -19.82
CA GLY A 540 12.28 10.89 -20.78
C GLY A 540 12.49 11.59 -22.13
N LYS A 541 11.58 12.48 -22.53
CA LYS A 541 11.67 13.24 -23.79
C LYS A 541 12.96 14.06 -23.89
N ALA A 542 13.41 14.67 -22.80
CA ALA A 542 14.65 15.45 -22.76
C ALA A 542 15.90 14.60 -23.02
N TYR A 543 15.84 13.30 -22.70
CA TYR A 543 16.93 12.34 -22.86
C TYR A 543 16.75 11.43 -24.08
N GLY A 544 15.73 11.69 -24.90
CA GLY A 544 15.41 10.88 -26.08
C GLY A 544 14.93 9.48 -25.76
N TYR A 545 14.34 9.25 -24.58
CA TYR A 545 13.69 7.98 -24.22
C TYR A 545 12.55 7.67 -25.21
N LYS A 546 12.53 6.43 -25.74
CA LYS A 546 11.59 5.98 -26.77
C LYS A 546 10.57 4.95 -26.27
N GLY A 547 10.56 4.63 -24.97
CA GLY A 547 9.67 3.59 -24.46
C GLY A 547 9.91 2.24 -25.12
N LEU A 548 8.82 1.58 -25.54
CA LEU A 548 8.84 0.26 -26.17
C LEU A 548 9.59 0.22 -27.50
N ASP A 549 9.58 1.33 -28.26
CA ASP A 549 10.29 1.43 -29.54
C ASP A 549 11.81 1.43 -29.36
N GLY A 550 12.27 1.74 -28.14
CA GLY A 550 13.66 1.71 -27.75
C GLY A 550 14.07 0.46 -26.98
N VAL A 551 13.28 -0.61 -26.92
CA VAL A 551 13.62 -1.80 -26.10
C VAL A 551 14.77 -2.61 -26.71
N VAL A 552 15.71 -3.07 -25.88
CA VAL A 552 16.68 -4.12 -26.27
C VAL A 552 15.95 -5.47 -26.35
N PRO A 553 15.90 -6.13 -27.52
CA PRO A 553 15.21 -7.40 -27.66
C PRO A 553 15.93 -8.50 -26.88
N LYS A 554 15.13 -9.36 -26.23
CA LYS A 554 15.67 -10.56 -25.57
C LYS A 554 16.23 -11.52 -26.62
N PRO A 555 17.47 -12.01 -26.49
CA PRO A 555 18.05 -13.02 -27.37
C PRO A 555 17.12 -14.23 -27.46
N LYS A 556 16.80 -14.65 -28.68
CA LYS A 556 16.04 -15.88 -28.91
C LYS A 556 16.92 -17.07 -28.52
N PRO A 557 16.42 -18.06 -27.75
CA PRO A 557 17.18 -19.25 -27.43
C PRO A 557 17.55 -19.98 -28.73
N GLU A 558 18.84 -20.23 -28.91
CA GLU A 558 19.46 -20.74 -30.16
C GLU A 558 18.83 -22.05 -30.68
N GLY A 559 18.11 -22.80 -29.84
CA GLY A 559 17.44 -24.05 -30.22
C GLY A 559 16.15 -23.92 -31.06
N SER A 560 15.71 -22.71 -31.42
CA SER A 560 14.49 -22.48 -32.21
C SER A 560 14.75 -22.08 -33.66
N ALA A 561 16.02 -21.89 -34.06
CA ALA A 561 16.39 -21.48 -35.41
C ALA A 561 16.59 -22.65 -36.40
N GLY A 562 16.52 -23.90 -35.94
CA GLY A 562 16.87 -25.08 -36.75
C GLY A 562 15.75 -25.72 -37.58
N GLU A 563 14.47 -25.43 -37.32
CA GLU A 563 13.36 -26.23 -37.91
C GLU A 563 12.57 -25.53 -39.03
N SER A 564 12.75 -24.23 -39.29
CA SER A 564 11.94 -23.50 -40.27
C SER A 564 12.57 -23.26 -41.64
N SER A 565 13.84 -23.64 -41.87
CA SER A 565 14.53 -23.37 -43.15
C SER A 565 14.64 -24.57 -44.11
N HIS A 566 14.12 -25.75 -43.76
CA HIS A 566 14.19 -26.93 -44.66
C HIS A 566 12.88 -27.73 -44.73
N ARG A 567 11.74 -27.05 -44.87
CA ARG A 567 10.56 -27.71 -45.45
C ARG A 567 10.61 -27.49 -46.97
N PRO A 568 10.82 -28.55 -47.79
CA PRO A 568 10.77 -28.41 -49.24
C PRO A 568 9.38 -27.90 -49.67
N PRO A 569 9.30 -27.15 -50.78
CA PRO A 569 8.03 -26.64 -51.29
C PRO A 569 7.06 -27.82 -51.48
N PRO A 570 5.78 -27.71 -51.07
CA PRO A 570 4.81 -28.75 -51.31
C PRO A 570 4.66 -28.90 -52.82
N SER A 571 5.14 -30.03 -53.34
CA SER A 571 4.87 -30.50 -54.69
C SER A 571 3.36 -30.48 -54.91
N SER A 572 2.93 -29.67 -55.87
CA SER A 572 1.59 -29.64 -56.42
C SER A 572 1.15 -31.04 -56.85
N LEU A 573 0.26 -31.66 -56.09
CA LEU A 573 -0.53 -32.81 -56.55
C LEU A 573 -1.95 -32.31 -56.89
N PRO A 574 -2.54 -32.81 -57.99
CA PRO A 574 -3.76 -32.26 -58.55
C PRO A 574 -4.98 -32.69 -57.75
N SER A 575 -5.92 -31.75 -57.65
CA SER A 575 -7.30 -31.90 -57.18
C SER A 575 -7.94 -33.17 -57.71
N ASN A 576 -8.42 -34.02 -56.81
CA ASN A 576 -9.48 -34.95 -57.14
C ASN A 576 -10.63 -34.83 -56.14
N ARG A 577 -11.82 -34.85 -56.73
CA ARG A 577 -13.09 -34.33 -56.26
C ARG A 577 -13.97 -35.53 -55.90
N SER A 578 -14.48 -35.63 -54.67
CA SER A 578 -15.74 -36.36 -54.42
C SER A 578 -16.35 -36.04 -53.06
N SER A 579 -17.66 -35.96 -53.12
CA SER A 579 -18.72 -35.56 -52.19
C SER A 579 -19.10 -36.60 -51.13
N PHE A 580 -20.07 -36.20 -50.27
CA PHE A 580 -20.83 -36.92 -49.23
C PHE A 580 -20.12 -36.99 -47.86
N GLY A 581 -20.71 -36.66 -46.70
CA GLY A 581 -22.04 -36.29 -46.24
C GLY A 581 -21.95 -36.07 -44.70
N PRO A 582 -23.00 -35.61 -44.00
CA PRO A 582 -22.88 -35.16 -42.61
C PRO A 582 -23.20 -36.26 -41.59
N SER A 583 -22.48 -36.29 -40.47
CA SER A 583 -22.89 -37.09 -39.31
C SER A 583 -22.41 -36.48 -37.99
N ASN A 584 -23.41 -36.12 -37.18
CA ASN A 584 -23.37 -35.91 -35.74
C ASN A 584 -22.66 -37.07 -35.02
N ALA A 585 -21.88 -36.75 -33.98
CA ALA A 585 -21.82 -37.57 -32.78
C ALA A 585 -21.31 -36.75 -31.59
N HIS A 586 -22.15 -36.71 -30.55
CA HIS A 586 -21.80 -36.32 -29.20
C HIS A 586 -20.62 -37.13 -28.67
N HIS A 587 -19.68 -36.48 -27.98
CA HIS A 587 -18.88 -37.16 -26.96
C HIS A 587 -18.77 -36.26 -25.73
N MET A 588 -19.51 -36.65 -24.69
CA MET A 588 -19.22 -36.24 -23.32
C MET A 588 -18.01 -37.04 -22.84
N SER A 589 -17.14 -36.41 -22.06
CA SER A 589 -16.14 -37.11 -21.26
C SER A 589 -16.00 -36.40 -19.93
N ASN A 590 -16.55 -37.07 -18.91
CA ASN A 590 -16.30 -36.86 -17.49
C ASN A 590 -14.81 -37.07 -17.21
N SER A 591 -14.22 -36.20 -16.38
CA SER A 591 -13.00 -36.53 -15.64
C SER A 591 -13.24 -36.30 -14.15
N SER A 592 -13.20 -37.42 -13.45
CA SER A 592 -13.30 -37.58 -12.00
C SER A 592 -12.05 -37.15 -11.24
N HIS A 593 -12.27 -36.92 -9.95
CA HIS A 593 -11.34 -36.72 -8.83
C HIS A 593 -9.94 -37.31 -8.89
N GLY A 594 -9.02 -36.58 -8.27
CA GLY A 594 -7.83 -37.10 -7.60
C GLY A 594 -7.42 -36.16 -6.45
N HIS A 595 -7.84 -36.49 -5.23
CA HIS A 595 -7.31 -35.92 -3.99
C HIS A 595 -5.86 -36.36 -3.79
N ARG A 596 -4.98 -35.42 -3.45
CA ARG A 596 -3.90 -35.62 -2.48
C ARG A 596 -3.55 -34.30 -1.80
#